data_AF-A0AAW0NRG5-F1
#
_entry.id   AF-A0AAW0NRG5-F1
#
_cell.length_a   1.000
_cell.length_b   1.000
_cell.length_c   1.000
_cell.angle_alpha   90.00
_cell.angle_beta   90.00
_cell.angle_gamma   90.00
#
_symmetry.space_group_name_H-M   'P 1'
#
loop_
_entity.id
_entity.type
_entity.pdbx_description
1 polymer ?
#
loop_
_entity_poly.entity_id
_entity_poly.type
_entity_poly.pdbx_seq_one_letter_code
_entity_poly.pdbx_strand_id
1 'polypeptide(L)'
;MSVARAKLDLIKPEEVNMDEYEIWHQDYRNFRETTTLMTVGLELFQKTNFVESLMYLIYAYQYNKELLAKGLYRGHDEELLGHYRRECLLKLNEQAAAMFESGEEPEVSTGLGVMNELVVPCIPCC
;
A
#
# COMPACT_ATOMS: atom_id res chain seq x y z
N MET A 1 13.50 -33.30 -11.03
CA MET A 1 13.84 -32.43 -9.88
C MET A 1 15.14 -32.80 -9.15
N SER A 2 15.65 -34.04 -9.23
CA SER A 2 16.88 -34.47 -8.53
C SER A 2 18.14 -33.71 -8.96
N VAL A 3 18.30 -33.45 -10.27
CA VAL A 3 19.49 -32.77 -10.82
C VAL A 3 19.62 -31.32 -10.34
N ALA A 4 18.51 -30.58 -10.22
CA ALA A 4 18.54 -29.20 -9.74
C ALA A 4 18.89 -29.12 -8.25
N ARG A 5 18.34 -30.04 -7.44
CA ARG A 5 18.62 -30.12 -6.00
C ARG A 5 20.07 -30.48 -5.73
N ALA A 6 20.61 -31.48 -6.44
CA ALA A 6 22.02 -31.85 -6.34
C ALA A 6 22.97 -30.70 -6.76
N LYS A 7 22.55 -29.82 -7.66
CA LYS A 7 23.32 -28.62 -8.02
C LYS A 7 23.28 -27.54 -6.94
N LEU A 8 22.17 -27.39 -6.21
CA LEU A 8 22.07 -26.46 -5.07
C LEU A 8 23.00 -26.87 -3.93
N ASP A 9 23.11 -28.18 -3.65
CA ASP A 9 23.98 -28.71 -2.59
C ASP A 9 25.48 -28.49 -2.85
N LEU A 10 25.85 -28.18 -4.10
CA LEU A 10 27.24 -27.93 -4.51
C LEU A 10 27.62 -26.44 -4.44
N ILE A 11 26.66 -25.54 -4.21
CA ILE A 11 26.91 -24.09 -4.13
C ILE A 11 27.74 -23.82 -2.88
N LYS A 12 28.88 -23.16 -3.07
CA LYS A 12 29.74 -22.78 -1.95
C LYS A 12 29.41 -21.37 -1.43
N PRO A 13 29.66 -21.08 -0.14
CA PRO A 13 29.46 -19.74 0.41
C PRO A 13 30.29 -18.66 -0.30
N GLU A 14 31.42 -19.00 -0.92
CA GLU A 14 32.22 -18.05 -1.71
C GLU A 14 31.58 -17.71 -3.07
N GLU A 15 30.65 -18.54 -3.55
CA GLU A 15 29.94 -18.35 -4.83
C GLU A 15 28.62 -17.59 -4.62
N VAL A 16 27.91 -17.89 -3.52
CA VAL A 16 26.67 -17.20 -3.14
C VAL A 16 26.71 -16.91 -1.65
N ASN A 17 26.67 -15.62 -1.31
CA ASN A 17 26.42 -15.19 0.05
C ASN A 17 24.95 -15.50 0.41
N MET A 18 24.75 -16.46 1.31
CA MET A 18 23.41 -16.92 1.71
C MET A 18 22.59 -15.84 2.41
N ASP A 19 23.23 -14.90 3.12
CA ASP A 19 22.54 -13.79 3.78
C ASP A 19 22.03 -12.78 2.74
N GLU A 20 22.86 -12.43 1.75
CA GLU A 20 22.45 -11.57 0.63
C GLU A 20 21.34 -12.22 -0.20
N TYR A 21 21.41 -13.54 -0.40
CA TYR A 21 20.38 -14.30 -1.09
C TYR A 21 19.03 -14.23 -0.35
N GLU A 22 19.03 -14.39 0.97
CA GLU A 22 17.80 -14.32 1.77
C GLU A 22 17.24 -12.90 1.84
N ILE A 23 18.10 -11.88 1.94
CA ILE A 23 17.69 -10.47 1.86
C ILE A 23 17.01 -10.18 0.53
N TRP A 24 17.54 -10.69 -0.59
CA TRP A 24 16.95 -10.48 -1.91
C TRP A 24 15.56 -11.12 -2.01
N HIS A 25 15.39 -12.34 -1.48
CA HIS A 25 14.08 -12.98 -1.40
C HIS A 25 13.12 -12.22 -0.50
N GLN A 26 13.58 -11.68 0.62
CA GLN A 26 12.75 -10.85 1.49
C GLN A 26 12.31 -9.57 0.79
N ASP A 27 13.21 -8.89 0.08
CA ASP A 27 12.87 -7.70 -0.70
C ASP A 27 11.82 -8.01 -1.78
N TYR A 28 11.94 -9.16 -2.45
CA TYR A 28 10.94 -9.59 -3.42
C TYR A 28 9.60 -9.96 -2.78
N ARG A 29 9.59 -10.56 -1.58
CA ARG A 29 8.36 -10.79 -0.80
C ARG A 29 7.68 -9.47 -0.46
N ASN A 30 8.43 -8.48 0.02
CA ASN A 30 7.91 -7.15 0.33
C ASN A 30 7.34 -6.47 -0.92
N PHE A 31 8.03 -6.54 -2.07
CA PHE A 31 7.52 -6.02 -3.34
C PHE A 31 6.15 -6.64 -3.72
N ARG A 32 6.00 -7.95 -3.57
CA ARG A 32 4.73 -8.65 -3.86
C ARG A 32 3.62 -8.25 -2.90
N GLU A 33 3.94 -8.06 -1.63
CA GLU A 33 2.98 -7.57 -0.63
C GLU A 33 2.53 -6.14 -0.95
N THR A 34 3.46 -5.22 -1.21
CA THR A 34 3.16 -3.86 -1.68
C THR A 34 2.29 -3.86 -2.94
N THR A 35 2.58 -4.75 -3.89
CA THR A 35 1.77 -4.90 -5.11
C THR A 35 0.35 -5.32 -4.77
N THR A 36 0.18 -6.26 -3.84
CA THR A 36 -1.14 -6.75 -3.41
C THR A 36 -1.94 -5.62 -2.78
N LEU A 37 -1.33 -4.89 -1.84
CA LEU A 37 -1.92 -3.71 -1.21
C LEU A 37 -2.35 -2.66 -2.25
N MET A 38 -1.48 -2.34 -3.20
CA MET A 38 -1.79 -1.40 -4.29
C MET A 38 -3.00 -1.88 -5.10
N THR A 39 -2.98 -3.15 -5.55
CA THR A 39 -4.06 -3.67 -6.40
C THR A 39 -5.40 -3.72 -5.68
N VAL A 40 -5.43 -4.13 -4.41
CA VAL A 40 -6.65 -4.15 -3.59
C VAL A 40 -7.15 -2.74 -3.33
N GLY A 41 -6.26 -1.80 -2.98
CA GLY A 41 -6.61 -0.39 -2.80
C GLY A 41 -7.24 0.22 -4.05
N LEU A 42 -6.63 0.00 -5.23
CA LEU A 42 -7.18 0.48 -6.49
C LEU A 42 -8.51 -0.20 -6.86
N GLU A 43 -8.68 -1.49 -6.58
CA GLU A 43 -9.95 -2.19 -6.82
C GLU A 43 -11.08 -1.63 -5.94
N LEU A 44 -10.81 -1.39 -4.65
CA LEU A 44 -11.76 -0.79 -3.73
C LEU A 44 -12.09 0.66 -4.10
N PHE A 45 -11.10 1.41 -4.58
CA PHE A 45 -11.30 2.76 -5.13
C PHE A 45 -12.31 2.74 -6.28
N GLN A 46 -12.16 1.82 -7.24
CA GLN A 46 -13.10 1.67 -8.36
C GLN A 46 -14.51 1.28 -7.90
N LYS A 47 -14.61 0.52 -6.80
CA LYS A 47 -15.89 0.15 -6.16
C LYS A 47 -16.47 1.25 -5.27
N THR A 48 -15.87 2.44 -5.22
CA THR A 48 -16.26 3.58 -4.36
C THR A 48 -16.21 3.30 -2.85
N ASN A 49 -15.51 2.25 -2.44
CA ASN A 49 -15.27 1.94 -1.02
C ASN A 49 -14.02 2.70 -0.54
N PHE A 50 -14.15 4.01 -0.39
CA PHE A 50 -13.01 4.91 -0.15
C PHE A 50 -12.37 4.75 1.23
N VAL A 51 -13.14 4.37 2.25
CA VAL A 51 -12.63 4.12 3.61
C VAL A 51 -11.57 3.02 3.58
N GLU A 52 -11.93 1.86 3.05
CA GLU A 52 -11.05 0.70 3.01
C GLU A 52 -9.93 0.90 1.96
N SER A 53 -10.27 1.46 0.80
CA SER A 53 -9.31 1.83 -0.25
C SER A 53 -8.17 2.70 0.31
N LEU A 54 -8.50 3.73 1.09
CA LEU A 54 -7.50 4.67 1.61
C LEU A 54 -6.47 3.97 2.50
N MET A 55 -6.89 3.03 3.35
CA MET A 55 -5.99 2.26 4.20
C MET A 55 -4.98 1.47 3.36
N TYR A 56 -5.46 0.72 2.36
CA TYR A 56 -4.58 -0.06 1.48
C TYR A 56 -3.61 0.83 0.69
N LEU A 57 -4.08 1.96 0.17
CA LEU A 57 -3.25 2.90 -0.60
C LEU A 57 -2.18 3.59 0.27
N ILE A 58 -2.46 3.86 1.55
CA ILE A 58 -1.47 4.41 2.49
C ILE A 58 -0.35 3.39 2.75
N TYR A 59 -0.69 2.14 3.06
CA TYR A 59 0.31 1.09 3.28
C TYR A 59 1.11 0.81 2.02
N ALA A 60 0.44 0.72 0.86
CA ALA A 60 1.11 0.56 -0.42
C ALA A 60 2.13 1.69 -0.67
N TYR A 61 1.74 2.95 -0.45
CA TYR A 61 2.64 4.09 -0.63
C TYR A 61 3.83 4.07 0.34
N GLN A 62 3.59 3.77 1.63
CA GLN A 62 4.66 3.71 2.63
C GLN A 62 5.66 2.59 2.32
N TYR A 63 5.20 1.37 2.06
CA TYR A 63 6.07 0.26 1.74
C TYR A 63 6.78 0.46 0.39
N ASN A 64 6.12 1.13 -0.56
CA ASN A 64 6.77 1.48 -1.81
C ASN A 64 7.95 2.44 -1.61
N LYS A 65 7.83 3.42 -0.71
CA LYS A 65 8.96 4.30 -0.35
C LYS A 65 10.13 3.53 0.25
N GLU A 66 9.87 2.57 1.13
CA GLU A 66 10.91 1.72 1.71
C GLU A 66 11.60 0.86 0.66
N LEU A 67 10.87 0.36 -0.34
CA LEU A 67 11.44 -0.38 -1.47
C LEU A 67 12.29 0.54 -2.37
N LEU A 68 11.77 1.69 -2.77
CA LEU A 68 12.48 2.64 -3.64
C LEU A 68 13.75 3.21 -2.99
N ALA A 69 13.79 3.32 -1.66
CA ALA A 69 15.01 3.67 -0.92
C ALA A 69 16.15 2.66 -1.14
N LYS A 70 15.84 1.40 -1.53
CA LYS A 70 16.82 0.36 -1.87
C LYS A 70 17.18 0.32 -3.36
N GLY A 71 16.53 1.14 -4.19
CA GLY A 71 16.84 1.29 -5.62
C GLY A 71 15.61 1.55 -6.50
N LEU A 72 15.84 2.22 -7.62
CA LEU A 72 14.78 2.71 -8.52
C LEU A 72 13.87 1.60 -9.09
N TYR A 73 14.37 0.38 -9.25
CA TYR A 73 13.63 -0.75 -9.81
C TYR A 73 13.09 -1.72 -8.75
N ARG A 74 13.07 -1.30 -7.48
CA ARG A 74 12.61 -2.15 -6.37
C ARG A 74 11.13 -1.96 -6.05
N GLY A 75 10.52 -0.87 -6.51
CA GLY A 75 9.13 -0.51 -6.21
C GLY A 75 8.32 -0.19 -7.47
N HIS A 76 7.16 0.39 -7.23
CA HIS A 76 6.18 0.90 -8.19
C HIS A 76 6.32 2.40 -8.39
N ASP A 77 5.59 2.92 -9.37
CA ASP A 77 5.48 4.36 -9.65
C ASP A 77 4.93 5.14 -8.43
N GLU A 78 5.75 6.04 -7.91
CA GLU A 78 5.42 6.85 -6.72
C GLU A 78 4.35 7.91 -7.03
N GLU A 79 4.34 8.48 -8.24
CA GLU A 79 3.35 9.47 -8.65
C GLU A 79 1.97 8.86 -8.76
N LEU A 80 1.86 7.63 -9.30
CA LEU A 80 0.62 6.87 -9.38
C LEU A 80 0.01 6.63 -8.00
N LEU A 81 0.79 6.05 -7.08
CA LEU A 81 0.33 5.77 -5.71
C LEU A 81 -0.01 7.05 -4.96
N GLY A 82 0.82 8.09 -5.12
CA GLY A 82 0.59 9.40 -4.52
C GLY A 82 -0.70 10.05 -5.04
N HIS A 83 -0.98 9.94 -6.34
CA HIS A 83 -2.20 10.44 -6.96
C HIS A 83 -3.44 9.75 -6.39
N TYR A 84 -3.53 8.41 -6.48
CA TYR A 84 -4.71 7.68 -6.02
C TYR A 84 -4.95 7.84 -4.51
N ARG A 85 -3.89 7.94 -3.70
CA ARG A 85 -4.02 8.22 -2.27
C ARG A 85 -4.66 9.59 -2.01
N ARG A 86 -4.21 10.65 -2.72
CA ARG A 86 -4.78 12.00 -2.59
C ARG A 86 -6.21 12.06 -3.11
N GLU A 87 -6.47 11.47 -4.27
CA GLU A 87 -7.83 11.40 -4.84
C GLU A 87 -8.78 10.64 -3.92
N CYS A 88 -8.34 9.53 -3.32
CA CYS A 88 -9.16 8.75 -2.38
C CYS A 88 -9.49 9.57 -1.13
N LEU A 89 -8.54 10.36 -0.62
CA LEU A 89 -8.77 11.26 0.50
C LEU A 89 -9.77 12.36 0.15
N LEU A 90 -9.65 12.97 -1.03
CA LEU A 90 -10.58 14.00 -1.51
C LEU A 90 -12.00 13.45 -1.63
N LYS A 91 -12.16 12.26 -2.24
CA LYS A 91 -13.46 11.59 -2.39
C LYS A 91 -14.07 11.23 -1.03
N LEU A 92 -13.25 10.78 -0.09
CA LEU A 92 -13.69 10.46 1.27
C LEU A 92 -14.14 11.72 2.03
N ASN A 93 -13.41 12.82 1.88
CA ASN A 93 -13.78 14.11 2.46
C ASN A 93 -15.09 14.66 1.87
N GLU A 94 -15.28 14.56 0.55
CA GLU A 94 -16.54 14.90 -0.12
C GLU A 94 -17.72 14.06 0.43
N GLN A 95 -17.53 12.76 0.63
CA GLN A 95 -18.54 11.89 1.23
C GLN A 95 -18.86 12.27 2.68
N ALA A 96 -17.84 12.54 3.50
CA ALA A 96 -18.04 12.94 4.88
C ALA A 96 -18.76 14.29 4.99
N ALA A 97 -18.45 15.25 4.11
CA ALA A 97 -19.16 16.52 4.02
C ALA A 97 -20.63 16.32 3.64
N ALA A 98 -20.93 15.48 2.65
CA ALA A 98 -22.32 15.17 2.27
C ALA A 98 -23.11 14.50 3.42
N MET A 99 -22.49 13.57 4.15
CA MET A 99 -23.09 12.96 5.35
C MET A 99 -23.36 13.99 6.45
N PHE A 100 -22.48 14.98 6.61
CA PHE A 100 -22.67 16.07 7.56
C PHE A 100 -23.83 16.99 7.15
N GLU A 101 -23.98 17.26 5.87
CA GLU A 101 -25.05 18.11 5.31
C GLU A 101 -26.43 17.43 5.30
N SER A 102 -26.51 16.09 5.41
CA SER A 102 -27.78 15.34 5.47
C SER A 102 -28.69 15.76 6.62
N GLY A 103 -28.10 16.20 7.75
CA GLY A 103 -28.82 16.50 8.99
C GLY A 103 -29.38 15.27 9.73
N GLU A 104 -29.15 14.06 9.23
CA GLU A 104 -29.56 12.82 9.89
C GLU A 104 -28.51 12.42 10.92
N GLU A 105 -28.91 12.33 12.21
CA GLU A 105 -28.01 11.98 13.32
C GLU A 105 -27.07 10.78 13.04
N PRO A 106 -27.53 9.63 12.48
CA PRO A 106 -26.63 8.51 12.20
C PRO A 106 -25.60 8.80 11.09
N GLU A 107 -25.98 9.55 10.06
CA GLU A 107 -25.08 9.91 8.96
C GLU A 107 -24.05 10.95 9.43
N VAL A 108 -24.48 11.96 10.19
CA VAL A 108 -23.61 12.98 10.76
C VAL A 108 -22.56 12.35 11.68
N SER A 109 -22.95 11.41 12.55
CA SER A 109 -22.03 10.68 13.42
C SER A 109 -21.00 9.86 12.63
N THR A 110 -21.43 9.19 11.56
CA THR A 110 -20.56 8.42 10.67
C THR A 110 -19.56 9.34 9.94
N GLY A 111 -20.03 10.47 9.40
CA GLY A 111 -19.17 11.46 8.75
C GLY A 111 -18.11 12.04 9.70
N LEU A 112 -18.49 12.33 10.95
CA LEU A 112 -17.55 12.77 11.99
C LEU A 112 -16.50 11.69 12.34
N GLY A 113 -16.90 10.42 12.38
CA GLY A 113 -15.98 9.30 12.57
C GLY A 113 -14.93 9.23 11.45
N VAL A 114 -15.37 9.26 10.19
CA VAL A 114 -14.49 9.26 9.01
C VAL A 114 -13.52 10.44 9.04
N MET A 115 -13.99 11.64 9.39
CA MET A 115 -13.14 12.82 9.48
C MET A 115 -12.05 12.68 10.56
N ASN A 116 -12.42 12.23 11.76
CA ASN A 116 -11.51 12.15 12.90
C ASN A 116 -10.53 10.98 12.80
N GLU A 117 -10.97 9.84 12.28
CA GLU A 117 -10.16 8.61 12.26
C GLU A 117 -9.31 8.47 11.00
N LEU A 118 -9.76 9.05 9.88
CA LEU A 118 -9.11 8.84 8.58
C LEU A 118 -8.67 10.15 7.93
N VAL A 119 -9.56 11.13 7.77
CA VAL A 119 -9.21 12.34 7.00
C VAL A 119 -8.15 13.16 7.71
N VAL A 120 -8.42 13.61 8.94
CA VAL A 120 -7.51 14.47 9.72
C VAL A 120 -6.14 13.82 9.94
N PRO A 121 -6.02 12.54 10.34
CA PRO A 121 -4.72 11.88 10.49
C PRO A 121 -3.93 11.75 9.18
N CYS A 122 -4.60 11.74 8.02
CA CYS A 122 -3.94 11.60 6.72
C CYS A 122 -3.54 12.92 6.05
N ILE A 123 -3.99 14.08 6.57
CA ILE A 123 -3.60 15.40 6.04
C ILE A 123 -2.07 15.62 6.06
N PRO A 124 -1.34 15.31 7.16
CA PRO A 124 0.11 15.50 7.19
C PRO A 124 0.86 14.58 6.21
N CYS A 125 0.22 13.51 5.74
CA CYS A 125 0.82 12.55 4.84
C CYS A 125 0.69 12.93 3.37
N CYS A 126 -0.15 13.93 3.03
CA CYS A 126 -0.46 14.35 1.66
C CYS A 126 0.63 15.19 1.01
#